data_AF-A0A3M1VHU8-F1
#
_entry.id   AF-A0A3M1VHU8-F1
#
_cell.length_a   1.000
_cell.length_b   1.000
_cell.length_c   1.000
_cell.angle_alpha   90.00
_cell.angle_beta   90.00
_cell.angle_gamma   90.00
#
_symmetry.space_group_name_H-M   'P 1'
#
loop_
_entity.id
_entity.type
_entity.pdbx_description
1 polymer ?
#
loop_
_entity_poly.entity_id
_entity_poly.type
_entity_poly.pdbx_seq_one_letter_code
_entity_poly.pdbx_strand_id
1 'polypeptide(L)'
;MLAAFVLSALPIVSSGCGDTASAPPVGDSPPPVSVAPARAADPRHMTVSELRERLKAANPGFTGQLDARRVAGEIRSLDLYQSGVTDITPLKGLPLRALDLTGLPVEDLSPLEGMPLRVLILEGTRVRNLTPLKGMALEVLKLQSTPVTDLSPIYGMPLRELNLMNLPVEDVGFVKDMPLETLWLVGTRVKDLSPLRGKRLVSLDIQDTPVADLSPLRGMTSLKRLNIAGSAVTDLTPLEGLALERLIFTPERIEKGLPIVRNMPSLNRMGIGRSFETVMPPAQFWAEYDRAASETKSSSGGQATAPTDPRTEGPTDGPSSTSRDSLRGAPPADRSSDAAAGRGDRA
;
A
#
# COMPACT_ATOMS: atom_id res chain seq x y z
N MET A 1 15.76 2.87 -4.22
CA MET A 1 16.12 2.58 -5.63
C MET A 1 15.23 1.41 -6.03
N LEU A 2 14.22 1.45 -6.89
CA LEU A 2 13.68 2.41 -7.85
C LEU A 2 12.17 2.56 -7.59
N ALA A 3 11.65 3.78 -7.62
CA ALA A 3 10.26 4.05 -7.98
C ALA A 3 10.26 5.09 -9.10
N ALA A 4 10.98 4.79 -10.19
CA ALA A 4 10.85 5.55 -11.42
C ALA A 4 9.52 5.12 -12.09
N PHE A 5 8.41 5.67 -11.62
CA PHE A 5 7.21 5.71 -12.45
C PHE A 5 7.49 6.69 -13.59
N VAL A 6 7.88 6.14 -14.73
CA VAL A 6 7.76 6.85 -16.00
C VAL A 6 6.26 7.14 -16.18
N LEU A 7 5.86 8.40 -15.97
CA LEU A 7 4.56 8.90 -16.44
C LEU A 7 4.55 8.77 -17.97
N SER A 8 4.08 7.61 -18.46
CA SER A 8 3.97 7.31 -19.88
C SER A 8 3.05 8.33 -20.54
N ALA A 9 3.58 8.96 -21.59
CA ALA A 9 2.85 9.89 -22.43
C ALA A 9 1.90 9.12 -23.36
N LEU A 10 0.65 9.58 -23.47
CA LEU A 10 -0.22 9.24 -24.60
C LEU A 10 0.31 9.96 -25.86
N PRO A 11 0.36 9.31 -27.04
CA PRO A 11 0.83 9.97 -28.27
C PRO A 11 -0.28 10.82 -28.88
N ILE A 12 0.05 12.05 -29.27
CA ILE A 12 -0.75 12.87 -30.18
C ILE A 12 -0.08 12.82 -31.56
N VAL A 13 -0.86 12.46 -32.57
CA VAL A 13 -0.52 12.47 -34.00
C VAL A 13 -0.17 13.91 -34.42
N SER A 14 1.01 14.11 -35.01
CA SER A 14 1.41 15.36 -35.65
C SER A 14 1.31 15.21 -37.17
N SER A 15 0.50 16.06 -37.80
CA SER A 15 0.54 16.34 -39.25
C SER A 15 1.00 17.78 -39.42
N GLY A 16 2.04 17.97 -40.24
CA GLY A 16 2.74 19.23 -40.41
C GLY A 16 2.27 20.10 -41.59
N CYS A 17 2.92 21.26 -41.70
CA CYS A 17 3.29 22.08 -42.87
C CYS A 17 4.16 23.22 -42.31
N GLY A 18 5.37 23.53 -42.82
CA GLY A 18 5.65 24.35 -44.03
C GLY A 18 5.13 25.79 -43.81
N ASP A 19 5.85 26.91 -43.92
CA ASP A 19 7.13 27.21 -44.54
C ASP A 19 7.62 28.61 -44.04
N THR A 20 8.87 28.90 -44.39
CA THR A 20 9.69 30.12 -44.25
C THR A 20 9.04 31.49 -44.52
N ALA A 21 9.49 32.57 -43.83
CA ALA A 21 10.00 33.81 -44.45
C ALA A 21 10.29 34.98 -43.47
N SER A 22 11.51 35.52 -43.58
CA SER A 22 11.98 36.92 -43.58
C SER A 22 11.54 37.99 -42.55
N ALA A 23 12.53 38.57 -41.86
CA ALA A 23 12.57 39.96 -41.33
C ALA A 23 12.94 40.97 -42.46
N PRO A 24 13.05 42.33 -42.29
CA PRO A 24 13.19 43.23 -41.10
C PRO A 24 12.40 44.58 -41.26
N PRO A 25 12.76 45.80 -40.75
CA PRO A 25 13.66 46.28 -39.67
C PRO A 25 13.06 47.31 -38.65
N VAL A 26 13.88 47.61 -37.63
CA VAL A 26 14.00 48.74 -36.65
C VAL A 26 13.07 49.97 -36.73
N GLY A 27 12.51 50.37 -35.58
CA GLY A 27 12.05 51.74 -35.30
C GLY A 27 11.24 51.90 -34.00
N ASP A 28 11.70 52.82 -33.14
CA ASP A 28 11.02 53.48 -32.01
C ASP A 28 10.94 52.82 -30.62
N SER A 29 11.70 53.43 -29.70
CA SER A 29 11.64 53.24 -28.25
C SER A 29 10.33 53.80 -27.66
N PRO A 30 9.58 53.03 -26.83
CA PRO A 30 8.43 53.56 -26.10
C PRO A 30 8.84 54.27 -24.79
N PRO A 31 8.03 55.23 -24.28
CA PRO A 31 8.28 55.94 -23.03
C PRO A 31 8.13 55.00 -21.80
N PRO A 32 8.64 55.39 -20.61
CA PRO A 32 8.68 54.49 -19.46
C PRO A 32 7.27 54.09 -19.03
N VAL A 33 6.98 52.80 -19.14
CA VAL A 33 5.73 52.20 -18.69
C VAL A 33 5.70 52.29 -17.17
N SER A 34 4.73 53.06 -16.67
CA SER A 34 4.29 53.08 -15.28
C SER A 34 4.13 51.64 -14.77
N VAL A 35 4.86 51.28 -13.71
CA VAL A 35 4.78 49.95 -13.09
C VAL A 35 3.42 49.82 -12.40
N ALA A 36 2.46 49.27 -13.14
CA ALA A 36 1.19 48.81 -12.59
C ALA A 36 1.47 47.73 -11.51
N PRO A 37 0.65 47.63 -10.45
CA PRO A 37 0.84 46.65 -9.40
C PRO A 37 0.79 45.24 -9.99
N ALA A 38 1.68 44.36 -9.55
CA ALA A 38 1.80 42.97 -10.01
C ALA A 38 0.43 42.28 -9.97
N ARG A 39 -0.22 42.21 -11.14
CA ARG A 39 -1.44 41.44 -11.38
C ARG A 39 -1.16 40.04 -10.87
N ALA A 40 -1.93 39.57 -9.89
CA ALA A 40 -1.79 38.22 -9.36
C ALA A 40 -1.74 37.24 -10.55
N ALA A 41 -0.55 36.70 -10.81
CA ALA A 41 -0.33 35.90 -12.01
C ALA A 41 -1.29 34.72 -11.96
N ASP A 42 -2.09 34.54 -13.03
CA ASP A 42 -2.98 33.40 -13.19
C ASP A 42 -2.16 32.12 -12.90
N PRO A 43 -2.55 31.30 -11.89
CA PRO A 43 -1.81 30.09 -11.54
C PRO A 43 -1.58 29.15 -12.73
N ARG A 44 -2.41 29.22 -13.78
CA ARG A 44 -2.23 28.44 -15.01
C ARG A 44 -0.97 28.80 -15.80
N HIS A 45 -0.53 30.05 -15.71
CA HIS A 45 0.66 30.54 -16.41
C HIS A 45 1.92 30.58 -15.53
N MET A 46 1.83 30.05 -14.31
CA MET A 46 2.96 30.03 -13.38
C MET A 46 4.14 29.24 -13.96
N THR A 47 5.30 29.86 -13.96
CA THR A 47 6.55 29.22 -14.32
C THR A 47 7.07 28.35 -13.18
N VAL A 48 7.94 27.39 -13.50
CA VAL A 48 8.58 26.53 -12.49
C VAL A 48 9.42 27.35 -11.52
N SER A 49 10.10 28.40 -12.01
CA SER A 49 10.91 29.30 -11.17
C SER A 49 10.03 30.08 -10.19
N GLU A 50 8.90 30.64 -10.64
CA GLU A 50 7.96 31.33 -9.75
C GLU A 50 7.36 30.39 -8.72
N LEU A 51 7.00 29.17 -9.11
CA LEU A 51 6.52 28.15 -8.18
C LEU A 51 7.58 27.82 -7.13
N ARG A 52 8.84 27.65 -7.56
CA ARG A 52 9.97 27.39 -6.66
C ARG A 52 10.15 28.51 -5.63
N GLU A 53 10.08 29.77 -6.06
CA GLU A 53 10.19 30.91 -5.14
C GLU A 53 9.01 30.98 -4.17
N ARG A 54 7.77 30.70 -4.62
CA ARG A 54 6.61 30.65 -3.73
C ARG A 54 6.71 29.51 -2.72
N LEU A 55 7.15 28.32 -3.16
CA LEU A 55 7.40 27.19 -2.27
C LEU A 55 8.49 27.54 -1.25
N LYS A 56 9.58 28.16 -1.67
CA LYS A 56 10.67 28.60 -0.77
C LYS A 56 10.22 29.65 0.24
N ALA A 57 9.35 30.58 -0.17
CA ALA A 57 8.79 31.59 0.72
C ALA A 57 7.88 30.98 1.79
N ALA A 58 7.05 29.99 1.42
CA ALA A 58 6.15 29.29 2.36
C ALA A 58 6.89 28.22 3.19
N ASN A 59 8.02 27.72 2.71
CA ASN A 59 8.75 26.59 3.30
C ASN A 59 10.24 26.94 3.45
N PRO A 60 10.68 27.50 4.60
CA PRO A 60 12.10 27.79 4.83
C PRO A 60 13.02 26.57 4.75
N GLY A 61 12.49 25.37 5.02
CA GLY A 61 13.21 24.09 4.90
C GLY A 61 13.21 23.49 3.49
N PHE A 62 12.57 24.14 2.51
CA PHE A 62 12.54 23.65 1.14
C PHE A 62 13.92 23.78 0.48
N THR A 63 14.44 22.66 0.00
CA THR A 63 15.78 22.58 -0.61
C THR A 63 15.87 23.23 -1.99
N GLY A 64 14.73 23.59 -2.59
CA GLY A 64 14.63 24.03 -3.98
C GLY A 64 14.47 22.90 -4.98
N GLN A 65 14.57 21.63 -4.54
CA GLN A 65 14.41 20.46 -5.37
C GLN A 65 12.93 20.19 -5.65
N LEU A 66 12.57 20.21 -6.93
CA LEU A 66 11.26 19.78 -7.44
C LEU A 66 11.47 19.24 -8.85
N ASP A 67 10.67 18.26 -9.26
CA ASP A 67 10.51 17.88 -10.66
C ASP A 67 9.12 18.29 -11.14
N ALA A 68 9.08 19.06 -12.22
CA ALA A 68 7.85 19.63 -12.76
C ALA A 68 7.75 19.34 -14.26
N ARG A 69 6.72 18.58 -14.64
CA ARG A 69 6.40 18.34 -16.05
C ARG A 69 5.40 19.37 -16.54
N ARG A 70 5.74 20.01 -17.65
CA ARG A 70 4.87 20.96 -18.35
C ARG A 70 4.21 20.33 -19.57
N VAL A 71 2.96 20.70 -19.82
CA VAL A 71 2.22 20.36 -21.05
C VAL A 71 1.53 21.62 -21.53
N ALA A 72 1.74 21.99 -22.80
CA ALA A 72 1.22 23.24 -23.38
C ALA A 72 1.55 24.49 -22.55
N GLY A 73 2.73 24.53 -21.93
CA GLY A 73 3.18 25.65 -21.09
C GLY A 73 2.68 25.64 -19.65
N GLU A 74 1.77 24.75 -19.27
CA GLU A 74 1.24 24.69 -17.90
C GLU A 74 1.93 23.57 -17.10
N ILE A 75 2.16 23.77 -15.80
CA ILE A 75 2.64 22.72 -14.92
C ILE A 75 1.49 21.73 -14.68
N ARG A 76 1.68 20.47 -15.10
CA ARG A 76 0.65 19.41 -15.01
C ARG A 76 1.05 18.27 -14.09
N SER A 77 2.34 18.07 -13.85
CA SER A 77 2.82 17.09 -12.88
C SER A 77 3.89 17.73 -12.02
N LEU A 78 3.84 17.44 -10.72
CA LEU A 78 4.79 17.95 -9.75
C LEU A 78 5.18 16.82 -8.79
N ASP A 79 6.49 16.63 -8.62
CA ASP A 79 7.08 15.75 -7.62
C ASP A 79 7.93 16.60 -6.67
N LEU A 80 7.62 16.47 -5.37
CA LEU A 80 8.27 17.17 -4.27
C LEU A 80 8.97 16.19 -3.31
N TYR A 81 9.21 14.93 -3.70
CA TYR A 81 9.86 13.92 -2.87
C TYR A 81 11.18 14.43 -2.29
N GLN A 82 11.34 14.26 -0.96
CA GLN A 82 12.53 14.66 -0.20
C GLN A 82 12.93 16.15 -0.37
N SER A 83 11.97 17.02 -0.65
CA SER A 83 12.23 18.45 -0.86
C SER A 83 12.18 19.31 0.40
N GLY A 84 11.64 18.79 1.50
CA GLY A 84 11.44 19.57 2.74
C GLY A 84 10.21 20.47 2.74
N VAL A 85 9.30 20.33 1.76
CA VAL A 85 8.01 21.03 1.73
C VAL A 85 7.07 20.51 2.81
N THR A 86 6.43 21.43 3.53
CA THR A 86 5.44 21.17 4.57
C THR A 86 4.11 21.89 4.29
N ASP A 87 4.18 23.11 3.77
CA ASP A 87 3.06 23.95 3.35
C ASP A 87 2.91 23.90 1.82
N ILE A 88 1.80 23.29 1.38
CA ILE A 88 1.42 23.16 -0.03
C ILE A 88 0.45 24.25 -0.50
N THR A 89 0.18 25.28 0.30
CA THR A 89 -0.63 26.44 -0.10
C THR A 89 -0.20 27.06 -1.44
N PRO A 90 1.11 27.16 -1.76
CA PRO A 90 1.55 27.65 -3.07
C PRO A 90 1.03 26.86 -4.28
N LEU A 91 0.55 25.63 -4.10
CA LEU A 91 0.00 24.79 -5.18
C LEU A 91 -1.44 25.14 -5.54
N LYS A 92 -2.14 25.90 -4.69
CA LYS A 92 -3.57 26.17 -4.84
C LYS A 92 -3.88 26.80 -6.20
N GLY A 93 -4.85 26.20 -6.89
CA GLY A 93 -5.34 26.68 -8.20
C GLY A 93 -4.44 26.31 -9.39
N LEU A 94 -3.30 25.65 -9.18
CA LEU A 94 -2.50 25.12 -10.28
C LEU A 94 -3.28 24.04 -11.06
N PRO A 95 -3.13 23.94 -12.37
CA PRO A 95 -3.87 22.97 -13.19
C PRO A 95 -3.25 21.55 -13.13
N LEU A 96 -2.75 21.13 -11.96
CA LEU A 96 -2.07 19.85 -11.77
C LEU A 96 -3.00 18.66 -12.06
N ARG A 97 -2.46 17.67 -12.76
CA ARG A 97 -3.05 16.34 -12.99
C ARG A 97 -2.40 15.26 -12.16
N ALA A 98 -1.12 15.41 -11.83
CA ALA A 98 -0.39 14.49 -10.97
C ALA A 98 0.40 15.25 -9.90
N LEU A 99 0.33 14.79 -8.66
CA LEU A 99 1.07 15.36 -7.55
C LEU A 99 1.64 14.23 -6.68
N ASP A 100 2.96 14.27 -6.46
CA ASP A 100 3.66 13.38 -5.55
C ASP A 100 4.22 14.17 -4.35
N LEU A 101 3.74 13.81 -3.16
CA LEU A 101 4.15 14.38 -1.87
C LEU A 101 4.84 13.34 -0.97
N THR A 102 5.36 12.25 -1.54
CA THR A 102 5.89 11.11 -0.78
C THR A 102 6.93 11.55 0.26
N GLY A 103 6.75 11.07 1.49
CA GLY A 103 7.65 11.30 2.62
C GLY A 103 7.67 12.73 3.15
N LEU A 104 6.84 13.63 2.64
CA LEU A 104 6.74 15.00 3.14
C LEU A 104 5.81 15.05 4.37
N PRO A 105 6.10 15.88 5.39
CA PRO A 105 5.28 15.98 6.59
C PRO A 105 4.01 16.83 6.38
N VAL A 106 3.38 16.72 5.21
CA VAL A 106 2.14 17.43 4.86
C VAL A 106 0.98 16.85 5.68
N GLU A 107 0.17 17.74 6.24
CA GLU A 107 -1.04 17.40 7.02
C GLU A 107 -2.32 17.95 6.40
N ASP A 108 -2.26 19.18 5.89
CA ASP A 108 -3.42 19.88 5.33
C ASP A 108 -3.50 19.70 3.80
N LEU A 109 -4.61 19.14 3.33
CA LEU A 109 -4.95 18.99 1.92
C LEU A 109 -5.90 20.08 1.40
N SER A 110 -6.31 21.04 2.23
CA SER A 110 -7.22 22.12 1.81
C SER A 110 -6.77 22.89 0.55
N PRO A 111 -5.46 23.08 0.28
CA PRO A 111 -5.03 23.72 -0.98
C PRO A 111 -5.35 22.91 -2.23
N LEU A 112 -5.62 21.60 -2.09
CA LEU A 112 -5.93 20.68 -3.19
C LEU A 112 -7.41 20.62 -3.56
N GLU A 113 -8.29 21.23 -2.76
CA GLU A 113 -9.73 21.14 -2.94
C GLU A 113 -10.15 21.65 -4.33
N GLY A 114 -10.92 20.83 -5.05
CA GLY A 114 -11.41 21.15 -6.39
C GLY A 114 -10.34 21.17 -7.49
N MET A 115 -9.08 20.84 -7.18
CA MET A 115 -8.03 20.78 -8.20
C MET A 115 -8.28 19.65 -9.20
N PRO A 116 -7.81 19.77 -10.44
CA PRO A 116 -8.14 18.83 -11.52
C PRO A 116 -7.26 17.56 -11.49
N LEU A 117 -6.84 17.11 -10.31
CA LEU A 117 -5.93 15.96 -10.11
C LEU A 117 -6.56 14.65 -10.57
N ARG A 118 -5.72 13.78 -11.14
CA ARG A 118 -6.00 12.38 -11.49
C ARG A 118 -5.13 11.41 -10.70
N VAL A 119 -3.91 11.82 -10.38
CA VAL A 119 -2.93 11.04 -9.62
C VAL A 119 -2.53 11.84 -8.39
N LEU A 120 -2.67 11.23 -7.21
CA LEU A 120 -2.22 11.82 -5.95
C LEU A 120 -1.49 10.76 -5.12
N ILE A 121 -0.22 11.04 -4.80
CA ILE A 121 0.63 10.16 -4.02
C ILE A 121 0.97 10.87 -2.71
N LEU A 122 0.51 10.28 -1.59
CA LEU A 122 0.62 10.81 -0.22
C LEU A 122 1.39 9.85 0.70
N GLU A 123 2.17 8.93 0.14
CA GLU A 123 2.82 7.86 0.89
C GLU A 123 3.76 8.43 1.96
N GLY A 124 3.64 7.95 3.19
CA GLY A 124 4.47 8.40 4.31
C GLY A 124 4.27 9.88 4.70
N THR A 125 3.15 10.50 4.30
CA THR A 125 2.76 11.84 4.78
C THR A 125 2.05 11.76 6.14
N ARG A 126 1.73 12.93 6.72
CA ARG A 126 1.02 13.04 8.02
C ARG A 126 -0.47 13.36 7.85
N VAL A 127 -0.99 13.26 6.64
CA VAL A 127 -2.39 13.51 6.31
C VAL A 127 -3.32 12.61 7.12
N ARG A 128 -4.34 13.20 7.75
CA ARG A 128 -5.40 12.49 8.47
C ARG A 128 -6.78 12.67 7.83
N ASN A 129 -7.02 13.83 7.24
CA ASN A 129 -8.32 14.24 6.74
C ASN A 129 -8.34 14.25 5.21
N LEU A 130 -9.12 13.36 4.61
CA LEU A 130 -9.31 13.27 3.16
C LEU A 130 -10.49 14.11 2.65
N THR A 131 -11.21 14.84 3.52
CA THR A 131 -12.38 15.65 3.13
C THR A 131 -12.12 16.57 1.92
N PRO A 132 -10.96 17.27 1.81
CA PRO A 132 -10.68 18.09 0.63
C PRO A 132 -10.66 17.34 -0.71
N LEU A 133 -10.54 16.00 -0.68
CA LEU A 133 -10.53 15.16 -1.87
C LEU A 133 -11.93 14.73 -2.33
N LYS A 134 -12.96 14.98 -1.53
CA LYS A 134 -14.31 14.47 -1.79
C LYS A 134 -14.85 14.96 -3.12
N GLY A 135 -15.33 14.01 -3.94
CA GLY A 135 -15.91 14.30 -5.27
C GLY A 135 -14.88 14.65 -6.35
N MET A 136 -13.58 14.61 -6.05
CA MET A 136 -12.54 14.72 -7.06
C MET A 136 -12.54 13.50 -7.97
N ALA A 137 -12.01 13.65 -9.18
CA ALA A 137 -11.99 12.60 -10.18
C ALA A 137 -10.62 11.88 -10.23
N LEU A 138 -10.07 11.54 -9.05
CA LEU A 138 -8.82 10.77 -8.95
C LEU A 138 -9.00 9.37 -9.53
N GLU A 139 -8.00 8.94 -10.28
CA GLU A 139 -7.87 7.60 -10.86
C GLU A 139 -6.81 6.78 -10.08
N VAL A 140 -5.82 7.46 -9.49
CA VAL A 140 -4.77 6.85 -8.68
C VAL A 140 -4.67 7.61 -7.36
N LEU A 141 -4.78 6.88 -6.26
CA LEU A 141 -4.59 7.41 -4.91
C LEU A 141 -3.69 6.46 -4.10
N LYS A 142 -2.58 6.99 -3.59
CA LYS A 142 -1.67 6.23 -2.73
C LYS A 142 -1.55 6.84 -1.35
N LEU A 143 -1.92 6.07 -0.33
CA LEU A 143 -2.02 6.50 1.06
C LEU A 143 -1.09 5.71 1.98
N GLN A 144 -0.18 4.88 1.45
CA GLN A 144 0.65 3.99 2.26
C GLN A 144 1.26 4.69 3.47
N SER A 145 1.18 4.07 4.64
CA SER A 145 1.78 4.55 5.88
C SER A 145 1.38 5.98 6.26
N THR A 146 0.14 6.38 5.97
CA THR A 146 -0.45 7.63 6.48
C THR A 146 -1.33 7.36 7.71
N PRO A 147 -1.55 8.34 8.59
CA PRO A 147 -2.44 8.20 9.76
C PRO A 147 -3.94 8.32 9.41
N VAL A 148 -4.34 8.10 8.16
CA VAL A 148 -5.74 8.14 7.72
C VAL A 148 -6.52 6.97 8.31
N THR A 149 -7.70 7.25 8.85
CA THR A 149 -8.63 6.25 9.40
C THR A 149 -10.02 6.33 8.75
N ASP A 150 -10.46 7.53 8.38
CA ASP A 150 -11.71 7.74 7.65
C ASP A 150 -11.48 7.77 6.13
N LEU A 151 -11.98 6.75 5.45
CA LEU A 151 -11.96 6.64 3.99
C LEU A 151 -13.27 7.08 3.33
N SER A 152 -14.29 7.50 4.08
CA SER A 152 -15.57 7.94 3.53
C SER A 152 -15.47 9.04 2.46
N PRO A 153 -14.49 9.98 2.49
CA PRO A 153 -14.36 10.98 1.43
C PRO A 153 -14.05 10.41 0.05
N ILE A 154 -13.47 9.20 -0.02
CA ILE A 154 -13.07 8.59 -1.29
C ILE A 154 -14.12 7.64 -1.87
N TYR A 155 -15.27 7.46 -1.21
CA TYR A 155 -16.30 6.53 -1.65
C TYR A 155 -16.90 6.96 -3.00
N GLY A 156 -17.07 6.00 -3.90
CA GLY A 156 -17.60 6.24 -5.25
C GLY A 156 -16.66 6.96 -6.21
N MET A 157 -15.42 7.28 -5.81
CA MET A 157 -14.44 7.88 -6.72
C MET A 157 -14.03 6.90 -7.83
N PRO A 158 -13.68 7.39 -9.03
CA PRO A 158 -13.35 6.55 -10.19
C PRO A 158 -11.92 5.98 -10.11
N LEU A 159 -11.52 5.51 -8.93
CA LEU A 159 -10.18 4.97 -8.68
C LEU A 159 -9.98 3.66 -9.44
N ARG A 160 -8.88 3.59 -10.18
CA ARG A 160 -8.35 2.39 -10.84
C ARG A 160 -7.22 1.78 -10.02
N GLU A 161 -6.48 2.61 -9.29
CA GLU A 161 -5.36 2.18 -8.43
C GLU A 161 -5.49 2.79 -7.03
N LEU A 162 -5.48 1.93 -6.02
CA LEU A 162 -5.60 2.33 -4.63
C LEU A 162 -4.56 1.59 -3.76
N ASN A 163 -3.69 2.37 -3.11
CA ASN A 163 -2.72 1.85 -2.14
C ASN A 163 -3.14 2.24 -0.71
N LEU A 164 -3.51 1.24 0.11
CA LEU A 164 -3.89 1.38 1.52
C LEU A 164 -2.91 0.68 2.46
N MET A 165 -1.69 0.38 2.01
CA MET A 165 -0.72 -0.38 2.79
C MET A 165 -0.44 0.27 4.15
N ASN A 166 -0.39 -0.56 5.19
CA ASN A 166 -0.15 -0.16 6.58
C ASN A 166 -1.17 0.86 7.15
N LEU A 167 -2.40 0.89 6.62
CA LEU A 167 -3.51 1.59 7.26
C LEU A 167 -4.33 0.61 8.11
N PRO A 168 -5.02 1.08 9.17
CA PRO A 168 -5.87 0.25 10.02
C PRO A 168 -7.21 -0.07 9.35
N VAL A 169 -7.21 -0.49 8.08
CA VAL A 169 -8.41 -0.84 7.31
C VAL A 169 -8.85 -2.27 7.65
N GLU A 170 -10.10 -2.42 8.04
CA GLU A 170 -10.73 -3.72 8.34
C GLU A 170 -11.78 -4.11 7.30
N ASP A 171 -12.48 -3.12 6.73
CA ASP A 171 -13.57 -3.31 5.76
C ASP A 171 -13.24 -2.57 4.45
N VAL A 172 -13.39 -3.28 3.32
CA VAL A 172 -13.19 -2.77 1.96
C VAL A 172 -14.50 -2.73 1.16
N GLY A 173 -15.66 -2.79 1.81
CA GLY A 173 -16.99 -2.77 1.20
C GLY A 173 -17.23 -1.58 0.27
N PHE A 174 -16.60 -0.45 0.57
CA PHE A 174 -16.67 0.77 -0.24
C PHE A 174 -16.07 0.63 -1.64
N VAL A 175 -15.25 -0.39 -1.89
CA VAL A 175 -14.62 -0.61 -3.20
C VAL A 175 -15.55 -1.32 -4.19
N LYS A 176 -16.72 -1.80 -3.76
CA LYS A 176 -17.65 -2.58 -4.58
C LYS A 176 -17.98 -1.88 -5.90
N ASP A 177 -18.26 -0.58 -5.84
CA ASP A 177 -18.68 0.22 -7.00
C ASP A 177 -17.53 0.97 -7.69
N MET A 178 -16.29 0.78 -7.23
CA MET A 178 -15.11 1.43 -7.84
C MET A 178 -14.55 0.62 -9.02
N PRO A 179 -14.05 1.26 -10.09
CA PRO A 179 -13.47 0.57 -11.25
C PRO A 179 -12.01 0.12 -11.00
N LEU A 180 -11.72 -0.44 -9.82
CA LEU A 180 -10.36 -0.83 -9.43
C LEU A 180 -9.80 -1.92 -10.34
N GLU A 181 -8.54 -1.71 -10.72
CA GLU A 181 -7.68 -2.65 -11.44
C GLU A 181 -6.50 -3.08 -10.55
N THR A 182 -6.04 -2.20 -9.66
CA THR A 182 -4.94 -2.47 -8.73
C THR A 182 -5.33 -2.07 -7.31
N LEU A 183 -5.15 -2.99 -6.37
CA LEU A 183 -5.43 -2.77 -4.96
C LEU A 183 -4.32 -3.36 -4.08
N TRP A 184 -3.71 -2.53 -3.23
CA TRP A 184 -2.74 -2.96 -2.23
C TRP A 184 -3.28 -2.77 -0.81
N LEU A 185 -3.30 -3.86 -0.05
CA LEU A 185 -3.82 -3.98 1.31
C LEU A 185 -2.77 -4.52 2.28
N VAL A 186 -1.48 -4.44 1.93
CA VAL A 186 -0.40 -5.00 2.76
C VAL A 186 -0.46 -4.48 4.18
N GLY A 187 -0.37 -5.37 5.17
CA GLY A 187 -0.33 -5.00 6.59
C GLY A 187 -1.62 -4.33 7.10
N THR A 188 -2.72 -4.42 6.34
CA THR A 188 -4.05 -4.03 6.82
C THR A 188 -4.69 -5.16 7.64
N ARG A 189 -5.87 -4.91 8.19
CA ARG A 189 -6.63 -5.88 9.01
C ARG A 189 -7.81 -6.49 8.26
N VAL A 190 -7.84 -6.35 6.93
CA VAL A 190 -8.89 -6.88 6.06
C VAL A 190 -8.95 -8.41 6.18
N LYS A 191 -10.16 -8.94 6.35
CA LYS A 191 -10.44 -10.39 6.45
C LYS A 191 -11.31 -10.90 5.32
N ASP A 192 -12.25 -10.07 4.86
CA ASP A 192 -13.26 -10.44 3.89
C ASP A 192 -12.99 -9.80 2.53
N LEU A 193 -12.84 -10.66 1.51
CA LEU A 193 -12.66 -10.25 0.11
C LEU A 193 -13.96 -10.30 -0.69
N SER A 194 -15.11 -10.60 -0.08
CA SER A 194 -16.41 -10.65 -0.74
C SER A 194 -16.75 -9.38 -1.54
N PRO A 195 -16.38 -8.15 -1.10
CA PRO A 195 -16.57 -6.94 -1.91
C PRO A 195 -15.81 -6.93 -3.25
N LEU A 196 -14.80 -7.79 -3.42
CA LEU A 196 -14.00 -7.90 -4.64
C LEU A 196 -14.57 -8.87 -5.69
N ARG A 197 -15.64 -9.60 -5.36
CA ARG A 197 -16.20 -10.62 -6.24
C ARG A 197 -16.59 -10.04 -7.60
N GLY A 198 -16.11 -10.68 -8.67
CA GLY A 198 -16.42 -10.30 -10.05
C GLY A 198 -15.78 -8.99 -10.53
N LYS A 199 -14.92 -8.36 -9.71
CA LYS A 199 -14.19 -7.17 -10.14
C LYS A 199 -13.17 -7.52 -11.23
N ARG A 200 -12.79 -6.52 -12.02
CA ARG A 200 -11.77 -6.66 -13.08
C ARG A 200 -10.37 -6.32 -12.58
N LEU A 201 -10.02 -6.76 -11.37
CA LEU A 201 -8.69 -6.55 -10.82
C LEU A 201 -7.65 -7.27 -11.70
N VAL A 202 -6.53 -6.59 -11.93
CA VAL A 202 -5.32 -7.10 -12.57
C VAL A 202 -4.29 -7.44 -11.50
N SER A 203 -4.26 -6.69 -10.39
CA SER A 203 -3.29 -6.85 -9.31
C SER A 203 -3.97 -6.72 -7.95
N LEU A 204 -3.74 -7.70 -7.09
CA LEU A 204 -4.19 -7.71 -5.71
C LEU A 204 -3.04 -8.09 -4.80
N ASP A 205 -2.78 -7.27 -3.78
CA ASP A 205 -1.85 -7.59 -2.71
C ASP A 205 -2.56 -7.56 -1.36
N ILE A 206 -2.59 -8.72 -0.69
CA ILE A 206 -3.15 -8.92 0.65
C ILE A 206 -2.08 -9.50 1.60
N GLN A 207 -0.81 -9.21 1.33
CA GLN A 207 0.30 -9.67 2.17
C GLN A 207 0.13 -9.21 3.62
N ASP A 208 0.47 -10.09 4.56
CA ASP A 208 0.39 -9.81 6.00
C ASP A 208 -1.00 -9.33 6.46
N THR A 209 -2.07 -9.84 5.82
CA THR A 209 -3.47 -9.61 6.23
C THR A 209 -4.08 -10.88 6.84
N PRO A 210 -5.10 -10.77 7.70
CA PRO A 210 -5.80 -11.92 8.26
C PRO A 210 -6.75 -12.65 7.27
N VAL A 211 -6.69 -12.37 5.96
CA VAL A 211 -7.50 -13.06 4.95
C VAL A 211 -7.17 -14.56 4.92
N ALA A 212 -8.20 -15.39 4.98
CA ALA A 212 -8.10 -16.85 4.87
C ALA A 212 -8.84 -17.43 3.65
N ASP A 213 -9.93 -16.78 3.22
CA ASP A 213 -10.78 -17.27 2.14
C ASP A 213 -10.51 -16.55 0.80
N LEU A 214 -10.09 -17.31 -0.20
CA LEU A 214 -9.90 -16.84 -1.57
C LEU A 214 -11.09 -17.13 -2.49
N SER A 215 -12.19 -17.70 -1.98
CA SER A 215 -13.40 -17.99 -2.75
C SER A 215 -13.96 -16.80 -3.54
N PRO A 216 -13.87 -15.53 -3.07
CA PRO A 216 -14.31 -14.38 -3.85
C PRO A 216 -13.52 -14.14 -5.14
N LEU A 217 -12.31 -14.72 -5.27
CA LEU A 217 -11.45 -14.58 -6.44
C LEU A 217 -11.75 -15.56 -7.57
N ARG A 218 -12.63 -16.55 -7.35
CA ARG A 218 -12.99 -17.56 -8.34
C ARG A 218 -13.48 -16.89 -9.64
N GLY A 219 -12.91 -17.30 -10.76
CA GLY A 219 -13.31 -16.82 -12.09
C GLY A 219 -12.86 -15.39 -12.44
N MET A 220 -12.07 -14.72 -11.61
CA MET A 220 -11.49 -13.40 -11.91
C MET A 220 -10.35 -13.48 -12.93
N THR A 221 -10.66 -13.82 -14.19
CA THR A 221 -9.67 -14.10 -15.26
C THR A 221 -8.80 -12.89 -15.65
N SER A 222 -9.20 -11.67 -15.26
CA SER A 222 -8.38 -10.46 -15.39
C SER A 222 -7.21 -10.42 -14.41
N LEU A 223 -7.29 -11.14 -13.28
CA LEU A 223 -6.28 -11.11 -12.23
C LEU A 223 -5.01 -11.78 -12.74
N LYS A 224 -3.91 -11.02 -12.74
CA LYS A 224 -2.58 -11.46 -13.22
C LYS A 224 -1.56 -11.53 -12.10
N ARG A 225 -1.68 -10.67 -11.08
CA ARG A 225 -0.71 -10.60 -9.99
C ARG A 225 -1.44 -10.74 -8.67
N LEU A 226 -1.02 -11.73 -7.89
CA LEU A 226 -1.57 -12.00 -6.57
C LEU A 226 -0.43 -12.20 -5.56
N ASN A 227 -0.46 -11.44 -4.48
CA ASN A 227 0.41 -11.63 -3.33
C ASN A 227 -0.44 -11.93 -2.09
N ILE A 228 -0.24 -13.12 -1.52
CA ILE A 228 -0.90 -13.63 -0.31
C ILE A 228 0.10 -14.04 0.77
N ALA A 229 1.38 -13.67 0.64
CA ALA A 229 2.40 -14.05 1.61
C ALA A 229 2.08 -13.50 3.01
N GLY A 230 2.33 -14.29 4.06
CA GLY A 230 2.02 -13.90 5.43
C GLY A 230 0.52 -13.79 5.76
N SER A 231 -0.38 -14.14 4.82
CA SER A 231 -1.82 -14.18 5.08
C SER A 231 -2.26 -15.47 5.79
N ALA A 232 -3.52 -15.55 6.18
CA ALA A 232 -4.09 -16.75 6.81
C ALA A 232 -4.54 -17.84 5.81
N VAL A 233 -4.31 -17.66 4.52
CA VAL A 233 -4.73 -18.61 3.46
C VAL A 233 -4.05 -19.97 3.61
N THR A 234 -4.85 -21.04 3.53
CA THR A 234 -4.39 -22.44 3.51
C THR A 234 -4.88 -23.23 2.30
N ASP A 235 -5.84 -22.70 1.54
CA ASP A 235 -6.47 -23.38 0.39
C ASP A 235 -6.33 -22.54 -0.89
N LEU A 236 -5.60 -23.08 -1.88
CA LEU A 236 -5.39 -22.46 -3.19
C LEU A 236 -6.40 -22.96 -4.25
N THR A 237 -7.32 -23.86 -3.91
CA THR A 237 -8.36 -24.33 -4.85
C THR A 237 -9.19 -23.22 -5.49
N PRO A 238 -9.48 -22.08 -4.83
CA PRO A 238 -10.17 -20.96 -5.48
C PRO A 238 -9.43 -20.33 -6.66
N LEU A 239 -8.12 -20.60 -6.81
CA LEU A 239 -7.29 -20.08 -7.91
C LEU A 239 -7.39 -20.93 -9.19
N GLU A 240 -8.12 -22.05 -9.16
CA GLU A 240 -8.34 -22.90 -10.32
C GLU A 240 -9.00 -22.12 -11.48
N GLY A 241 -8.49 -22.31 -12.70
CA GLY A 241 -8.97 -21.64 -13.90
C GLY A 241 -8.52 -20.18 -14.04
N LEU A 242 -7.80 -19.61 -13.07
CA LEU A 242 -7.17 -18.31 -13.23
C LEU A 242 -5.90 -18.42 -14.09
N ALA A 243 -5.54 -17.31 -14.73
CA ALA A 243 -4.34 -17.19 -15.54
C ALA A 243 -3.39 -16.17 -14.91
N LEU A 244 -2.91 -16.48 -13.68
CA LEU A 244 -1.96 -15.63 -12.96
C LEU A 244 -0.60 -15.66 -13.66
N GLU A 245 0.01 -14.49 -13.79
CA GLU A 245 1.40 -14.32 -14.23
C GLU A 245 2.37 -14.35 -13.05
N ARG A 246 1.93 -13.82 -11.91
CA ARG A 246 2.72 -13.77 -10.66
C ARG A 246 1.91 -14.22 -9.46
N LEU A 247 2.49 -15.13 -8.68
CA LEU A 247 1.96 -15.56 -7.38
C LEU A 247 3.04 -15.51 -6.31
N ILE A 248 2.80 -14.76 -5.25
CA ILE A 248 3.65 -14.75 -4.05
C ILE A 248 2.81 -15.28 -2.88
N PHE A 249 3.29 -16.30 -2.17
CA PHE A 249 2.54 -16.97 -1.10
C PHE A 249 3.48 -17.60 -0.08
N THR A 250 2.96 -18.06 1.06
CA THR A 250 3.76 -18.77 2.09
C THR A 250 3.51 -20.27 1.99
N PRO A 251 4.41 -21.06 1.37
CA PRO A 251 4.12 -22.46 1.03
C PRO A 251 3.83 -23.35 2.23
N GLU A 252 4.47 -23.08 3.37
CA GLU A 252 4.34 -23.87 4.60
C GLU A 252 2.93 -23.81 5.21
N ARG A 253 2.11 -22.84 4.78
CA ARG A 253 0.72 -22.69 5.24
C ARG A 253 -0.28 -23.44 4.35
N ILE A 254 0.13 -23.88 3.16
CA ILE A 254 -0.81 -24.39 2.18
C ILE A 254 -1.11 -25.87 2.43
N GLU A 255 -2.38 -26.15 2.72
CA GLU A 255 -2.90 -27.50 2.92
C GLU A 255 -3.52 -28.09 1.65
N LYS A 256 -4.05 -27.23 0.76
CA LYS A 256 -4.81 -27.66 -0.44
C LYS A 256 -4.47 -26.80 -1.66
N GLY A 257 -4.57 -27.41 -2.84
CA GLY A 257 -4.46 -26.70 -4.11
C GLY A 257 -3.04 -26.41 -4.60
N LEU A 258 -2.00 -26.93 -3.95
CA LEU A 258 -0.62 -26.86 -4.47
C LEU A 258 -0.48 -27.37 -5.92
N PRO A 259 -1.07 -28.53 -6.31
CA PRO A 259 -1.00 -29.00 -7.70
C PRO A 259 -1.61 -28.02 -8.71
N ILE A 260 -2.60 -27.21 -8.31
CA ILE A 260 -3.27 -26.25 -9.19
C ILE A 260 -2.27 -25.15 -9.59
N VAL A 261 -1.58 -24.57 -8.61
CA VAL A 261 -0.60 -23.51 -8.88
C VAL A 261 0.70 -24.08 -9.48
N ARG A 262 1.07 -25.33 -9.16
CA ARG A 262 2.23 -26.00 -9.76
C ARG A 262 2.06 -26.27 -11.25
N ASN A 263 0.84 -26.56 -11.69
CA ASN A 263 0.50 -26.85 -13.08
C ASN A 263 -0.06 -25.64 -13.85
N MET A 264 -0.06 -24.44 -13.27
CA MET A 264 -0.59 -23.24 -13.91
C MET A 264 0.39 -22.70 -14.97
N PRO A 265 0.10 -22.83 -16.28
CA PRO A 265 1.07 -22.53 -17.34
C PRO A 265 1.33 -21.03 -17.54
N SER A 266 0.44 -20.18 -17.04
CA SER A 266 0.57 -18.72 -17.15
C SER A 266 1.60 -18.13 -16.17
N LEU A 267 1.95 -18.85 -15.10
CA LEU A 267 2.87 -18.34 -14.09
C LEU A 267 4.27 -18.17 -14.68
N ASN A 268 4.86 -16.99 -14.49
CA ASN A 268 6.21 -16.66 -14.92
C ASN A 268 7.07 -16.10 -13.78
N ARG A 269 6.47 -15.75 -12.64
CA ARG A 269 7.14 -15.27 -11.43
C ARG A 269 6.47 -15.84 -10.18
N MET A 270 7.24 -16.48 -9.32
CA MET A 270 6.79 -17.01 -8.03
C MET A 270 7.69 -16.53 -6.89
N GLY A 271 7.15 -16.39 -5.68
CA GLY A 271 7.94 -15.97 -4.52
C GLY A 271 7.35 -16.44 -3.21
N ILE A 272 8.20 -16.51 -2.18
CA ILE A 272 7.84 -16.94 -0.81
C ILE A 272 7.85 -15.79 0.22
N GLY A 273 8.38 -14.64 -0.16
CA GLY A 273 8.73 -13.55 0.75
C GLY A 273 7.71 -12.42 0.84
N ARG A 274 7.97 -11.53 1.80
CA ARG A 274 7.26 -10.26 2.02
C ARG A 274 7.68 -9.13 1.06
N SER A 275 8.41 -9.46 0.00
CA SER A 275 8.98 -8.50 -0.95
C SER A 275 8.69 -8.92 -2.38
N PHE A 276 8.32 -7.94 -3.20
CA PHE A 276 8.17 -8.08 -4.64
C PHE A 276 9.49 -8.30 -5.39
N GLU A 277 10.62 -8.05 -4.74
CA GLU A 277 11.95 -8.21 -5.34
C GLU A 277 12.43 -9.67 -5.30
N THR A 278 11.96 -10.46 -4.33
CA THR A 278 12.33 -11.86 -4.16
C THR A 278 11.37 -12.78 -4.90
N VAL A 279 11.37 -12.68 -6.24
CA VAL A 279 10.61 -13.57 -7.13
C VAL A 279 11.55 -14.29 -8.09
N MET A 280 11.17 -15.50 -8.50
CA MET A 280 11.95 -16.37 -9.37
C MET A 280 11.06 -17.07 -10.40
N PRO A 281 11.62 -17.66 -11.46
CA PRO A 281 10.86 -18.49 -12.40
C PRO A 281 10.24 -19.71 -11.71
N PRO A 282 9.07 -20.21 -12.15
CA PRO A 282 8.40 -21.36 -11.51
C PRO A 282 9.27 -22.62 -11.43
N ALA A 283 10.07 -22.91 -12.47
CA ALA A 283 10.96 -24.08 -12.48
C ALA A 283 11.99 -24.02 -11.34
N GLN A 284 12.56 -22.84 -11.09
CA GLN A 284 13.48 -22.62 -9.98
C GLN A 284 12.75 -22.74 -8.63
N PHE A 285 11.59 -22.09 -8.51
CA PHE A 285 10.77 -22.14 -7.29
C PHE A 285 10.44 -23.58 -6.87
N TRP A 286 9.94 -24.40 -7.81
CA TRP A 286 9.55 -25.78 -7.50
C TRP A 286 10.75 -26.67 -7.19
N ALA A 287 11.90 -26.44 -7.83
CA ALA A 287 13.14 -27.15 -7.48
C ALA A 287 13.60 -26.83 -6.05
N GLU A 288 13.53 -25.57 -5.65
CA GLU A 288 13.86 -25.15 -4.27
C GLU A 288 12.84 -25.70 -3.25
N TYR A 289 11.55 -25.64 -3.58
CA TYR A 289 10.47 -26.18 -2.75
C TYR A 289 10.61 -27.69 -2.53
N ASP A 290 10.79 -28.47 -3.60
CA ASP A 290 10.92 -29.93 -3.51
C ASP A 290 12.19 -30.34 -2.73
N ARG A 291 13.28 -29.60 -2.91
CA ARG A 291 14.52 -29.81 -2.15
C ARG A 291 14.27 -29.61 -0.65
N ALA A 292 13.69 -28.47 -0.25
CA ALA A 292 13.37 -28.17 1.15
C ALA A 292 12.44 -29.23 1.78
N ALA A 293 11.46 -29.72 1.01
CA ALA A 293 10.54 -30.76 1.46
C ALA A 293 11.24 -32.12 1.71
N SER A 294 12.30 -32.45 0.96
CA SER A 294 13.08 -33.68 1.14
C SER A 294 14.07 -33.61 2.30
N GLU A 295 14.67 -32.43 2.53
CA GLU A 295 15.55 -32.16 3.67
C GLU A 295 14.79 -32.25 5.01
N THR A 296 13.57 -31.70 5.07
CA THR A 296 12.72 -31.74 6.27
C THR A 296 12.29 -33.16 6.65
N LYS A 297 12.05 -34.03 5.68
CA LYS A 297 11.70 -35.45 5.92
C LYS A 297 12.89 -36.27 6.39
N SER A 298 14.11 -35.90 5.97
CA SER A 298 15.34 -36.60 6.35
C SER A 298 15.78 -36.26 7.79
N SER A 299 15.46 -35.06 8.29
CA SER A 299 15.76 -34.66 9.67
C SER A 299 14.77 -35.17 10.72
N SER A 300 13.52 -35.49 10.33
CA SER A 300 12.51 -36.07 11.24
C SER A 300 12.61 -37.60 11.41
N GLY A 301 13.51 -38.28 10.70
CA GLY A 301 13.66 -39.75 10.69
C GLY A 301 14.72 -40.32 11.65
N GLY A 302 15.36 -39.51 12.49
CA GLY A 302 16.54 -39.92 13.25
C GLY A 302 16.48 -39.62 14.75
N GLN A 303 15.65 -40.36 15.52
CA GLN A 303 15.96 -40.85 16.88
C GLN A 303 14.79 -41.67 17.44
N ALA A 304 14.85 -42.98 17.24
CA ALA A 304 14.22 -43.96 18.12
C ALA A 304 15.34 -44.91 18.60
N THR A 305 16.14 -44.45 19.56
CA THR A 305 17.07 -45.33 20.27
C THR A 305 16.26 -46.12 21.29
N ALA A 306 16.08 -47.40 21.03
CA ALA A 306 15.55 -48.37 21.98
C ALA A 306 16.39 -48.36 23.27
N PRO A 307 15.77 -48.49 24.46
CA PRO A 307 16.52 -48.56 25.70
C PRO A 307 17.20 -49.93 25.82
N THR A 308 18.53 -49.90 25.95
CA THR A 308 19.36 -51.06 26.26
C THR A 308 19.16 -51.49 27.71
N ASP A 309 18.88 -52.77 27.88
CA ASP A 309 18.68 -53.51 29.13
C ASP A 309 20.00 -53.64 29.94
N PRO A 310 20.02 -53.34 31.26
CA PRO A 310 21.22 -53.46 32.11
C PRO A 310 21.32 -54.86 32.73
N ARG A 311 22.51 -55.47 32.70
CA ARG A 311 22.77 -56.74 33.38
C ARG A 311 23.35 -56.54 34.79
N THR A 312 22.71 -57.28 35.72
CA THR A 312 23.22 -57.97 36.92
C THR A 312 23.75 -57.15 38.10
N GLU A 313 23.02 -57.21 39.23
CA GLU A 313 23.46 -57.93 40.45
C GLU A 313 22.34 -58.01 41.53
N GLY A 314 22.11 -59.23 42.05
CA GLY A 314 21.88 -59.54 43.48
C GLY A 314 20.55 -59.18 44.20
N PRO A 315 19.82 -60.15 44.80
CA PRO A 315 18.60 -59.91 45.57
C PRO A 315 18.85 -59.86 47.10
N THR A 316 18.18 -58.96 47.82
CA THR A 316 17.90 -59.15 49.26
C THR A 316 16.54 -58.56 49.65
N ASP A 317 15.71 -59.46 50.19
CA ASP A 317 14.62 -59.36 51.15
C ASP A 317 13.98 -58.02 51.54
N GLY A 318 12.65 -58.00 51.41
CA GLY A 318 11.78 -57.88 52.58
C GLY A 318 11.23 -56.49 52.95
N PRO A 319 10.06 -56.43 53.63
CA PRO A 319 8.99 -55.51 53.28
C PRO A 319 8.67 -54.47 54.37
N SER A 320 7.53 -53.79 54.21
CA SER A 320 6.74 -53.01 55.19
C SER A 320 6.89 -51.47 55.08
N SER A 321 5.79 -50.79 54.70
CA SER A 321 4.86 -50.06 55.61
C SER A 321 5.38 -48.63 55.84
N THR A 322 4.65 -47.52 55.66
CA THR A 322 3.39 -47.06 56.24
C THR A 322 3.20 -45.64 55.68
N SER A 323 2.01 -45.30 55.18
CA SER A 323 0.98 -44.46 55.83
C SER A 323 1.28 -42.97 56.00
N ARG A 324 0.31 -42.18 55.52
CA ARG A 324 -0.20 -40.89 56.07
C ARG A 324 0.71 -39.67 55.91
N ASP A 325 0.24 -38.43 55.75
CA ASP A 325 -1.08 -37.79 55.80
C ASP A 325 -0.89 -36.41 55.09
N SER A 326 -1.83 -35.92 54.27
CA SER A 326 -2.80 -34.87 54.63
C SER A 326 -2.13 -33.54 55.08
N LEU A 327 -2.31 -32.36 54.49
CA LEU A 327 -3.55 -31.56 54.26
C LEU A 327 -3.08 -30.21 53.62
N ARG A 328 -3.71 -29.71 52.56
CA ARG A 328 -4.81 -28.71 52.53
C ARG A 328 -4.37 -27.26 52.83
N GLY A 329 -4.74 -26.33 51.96
CA GLY A 329 -4.86 -24.91 52.34
C GLY A 329 -4.85 -23.92 51.19
N ALA A 330 -6.03 -23.55 50.69
CA ALA A 330 -6.34 -22.25 50.07
C ALA A 330 -7.53 -21.65 50.84
N PRO A 331 -7.97 -20.41 50.57
CA PRO A 331 -7.30 -19.11 50.47
C PRO A 331 -7.84 -18.19 51.61
N PRO A 332 -7.83 -16.84 51.51
CA PRO A 332 -9.06 -16.18 51.03
C PRO A 332 -8.88 -14.80 50.33
N ALA A 333 -10.01 -14.30 49.81
CA ALA A 333 -10.26 -12.97 49.31
C ALA A 333 -10.69 -11.98 50.42
N ASP A 334 -10.62 -10.67 50.10
CA ASP A 334 -11.72 -9.69 50.16
C ASP A 334 -11.39 -8.32 50.82
N ARG A 335 -12.05 -7.27 50.26
CA ARG A 335 -12.40 -5.92 50.82
C ARG A 335 -11.36 -4.78 50.80
N SER A 336 -11.70 -3.49 50.70
CA SER A 336 -12.84 -2.64 50.25
C SER A 336 -12.55 -1.19 50.75
N SER A 337 -12.91 -0.13 50.01
CA SER A 337 -13.41 1.22 50.47
C SER A 337 -13.26 2.24 49.33
N ASP A 338 -14.35 2.83 48.80
CA ASP A 338 -15.02 4.11 49.16
C ASP A 338 -14.15 5.36 48.87
N ALA A 339 -14.58 6.52 48.34
CA ALA A 339 -15.83 7.15 47.88
C ALA A 339 -15.38 8.35 46.98
N ALA A 340 -16.15 8.97 46.08
CA ALA A 340 -17.16 9.98 46.40
C ALA A 340 -17.84 10.52 45.11
N ALA A 341 -19.13 10.84 45.24
CA ALA A 341 -19.94 11.56 44.28
C ALA A 341 -19.89 13.08 44.54
N GLY A 342 -20.05 13.88 43.48
CA GLY A 342 -20.33 15.31 43.56
C GLY A 342 -21.21 15.75 42.39
N ARG A 343 -22.47 16.10 42.68
CA ARG A 343 -23.38 16.86 41.81
C ARG A 343 -23.29 18.35 42.18
N GLY A 344 -23.59 19.25 41.24
CA GLY A 344 -24.32 20.49 41.56
C GLY A 344 -23.81 21.82 41.01
N ASP A 345 -24.51 22.29 39.98
CA ASP A 345 -25.08 23.64 39.80
C ASP A 345 -24.29 24.88 39.29
N ARG A 346 -25.10 25.63 38.51
CA ARG A 346 -25.03 26.92 37.82
C ARG A 346 -24.18 28.05 38.45
N ALA A 347 -23.46 28.77 37.60
CA ALA A 347 -23.70 30.18 37.20
C ALA A 347 -22.81 30.52 35.99
#